data_AF-A0A3N5HUX3-F1
#
_entry.id   AF-A0A3N5HUX3-F1
#
_cell.length_a   1.000
_cell.length_b   1.000
_cell.length_c   1.000
_cell.angle_alpha   90.00
_cell.angle_beta   90.00
_cell.angle_gamma   90.00
#
_symmetry.space_group_name_H-M   'P 1'
#
loop_
_entity.id
_entity.type
_entity.pdbx_description
1 polymer ?
#
loop_
_entity_poly.entity_id
_entity_poly.type
_entity_poly.pdbx_seq_one_letter_code
_entity_poly.pdbx_strand_id
1 'polypeptide(L)'
;MVLGALLLAGRPALAADTVSDKIKKSCNKELTTFCKGVVPGEGRVLACLYAFENKVSDQCVQAVYDAAVQLEAAVAALKFAANECKADLQKFCADVKLGEGRGLACLNKHDKDVSQSCKDALKQTGLRK
;
A
#
# COMPACT_ATOMS: atom_id res chain seq x y z
N MET A 1 -29.79 28.61 28.89
CA MET A 1 -29.84 27.86 27.62
C MET A 1 -28.50 27.15 27.48
N VAL A 2 -28.48 25.85 27.77
CA VAL A 2 -27.31 24.99 27.65
C VAL A 2 -27.39 24.33 26.27
N LEU A 3 -26.44 24.61 25.38
CA LEU A 3 -26.14 23.85 24.16
C LEU A 3 -24.84 24.45 23.61
N GLY A 4 -23.71 23.75 23.49
CA GLY A 4 -23.39 22.36 23.69
C GLY A 4 -21.98 22.24 23.13
N ALA A 5 -21.05 21.72 23.93
CA ALA A 5 -19.67 21.49 23.53
C ALA A 5 -19.64 20.65 22.25
N LEU A 6 -19.11 21.22 21.16
CA LEU A 6 -18.73 20.46 19.99
C LEU A 6 -17.50 19.65 20.38
N LEU A 7 -17.75 18.47 20.95
CA LEU A 7 -16.74 17.45 21.19
C LEU A 7 -16.09 17.15 19.84
N LEU A 8 -14.81 17.52 19.71
CA LEU A 8 -13.88 16.84 18.83
C LEU A 8 -13.76 15.40 19.37
N ALA A 9 -14.77 14.58 19.10
CA ALA A 9 -14.65 13.15 19.22
C ALA A 9 -13.52 12.76 18.28
N GLY A 10 -12.36 12.42 18.87
CA GLY A 10 -11.25 11.85 18.16
C GLY A 10 -11.81 10.76 17.26
N ARG A 11 -11.61 10.92 15.95
CA ARG A 11 -11.90 9.87 15.00
C ARG A 11 -11.22 8.62 15.56
N PRO A 12 -11.97 7.55 15.88
CA PRO A 12 -11.30 6.32 16.26
C PRO A 12 -10.34 6.02 15.11
N ALA A 13 -9.11 5.64 15.45
CA ALA A 13 -8.23 4.99 14.52
C ALA A 13 -8.91 3.67 14.14
N LEU A 14 -9.88 3.74 13.21
CA LEU A 14 -10.26 2.58 12.43
C LEU A 14 -8.93 2.11 11.86
N ALA A 15 -8.49 0.93 12.28
CA ALA A 15 -7.47 0.21 11.55
C ALA A 15 -7.98 0.21 10.11
N ALA A 16 -7.37 1.03 9.26
CA ALA A 16 -7.74 1.07 7.87
C ALA A 16 -7.39 -0.30 7.33
N ASP A 17 -8.41 -1.10 7.02
CA ASP A 17 -8.23 -2.44 6.44
C ASP A 17 -7.23 -2.29 5.28
N THR A 18 -6.13 -3.05 5.32
CA THR A 18 -5.16 -3.00 4.23
C THR A 18 -5.82 -3.55 2.96
N VAL A 19 -5.23 -3.26 1.80
CA VAL A 19 -5.67 -3.86 0.52
C VAL A 19 -5.81 -5.38 0.64
N SER A 20 -4.88 -6.04 1.34
CA SER A 20 -4.93 -7.49 1.56
C SER A 20 -6.10 -7.90 2.44
N ASP A 21 -6.45 -7.13 3.46
CA ASP A 21 -7.56 -7.46 4.37
C ASP A 21 -8.91 -7.30 3.66
N LYS A 22 -9.05 -6.23 2.85
CA LYS A 22 -10.24 -6.00 2.04
C LYS A 22 -10.46 -7.13 1.04
N ILE A 23 -9.41 -7.60 0.35
CA ILE A 23 -9.50 -8.76 -0.56
C ILE A 23 -9.91 -10.01 0.23
N LYS A 24 -9.21 -10.34 1.33
CA LYS A 24 -9.49 -11.55 2.11
C LYS A 24 -10.94 -11.59 2.60
N LYS A 25 -11.44 -10.46 3.10
CA LYS A 25 -12.80 -10.31 3.60
C LYS A 25 -13.83 -10.44 2.48
N SER A 26 -13.65 -9.72 1.37
CA SER A 26 -14.60 -9.72 0.25
C SER A 26 -14.59 -11.01 -0.57
N CYS A 27 -13.45 -11.71 -0.63
CA CYS A 27 -13.28 -12.97 -1.36
C CYS A 27 -13.35 -14.20 -0.45
N ASN A 28 -13.76 -14.07 0.82
CA ASN A 28 -13.65 -15.15 1.79
C ASN A 28 -14.35 -16.44 1.34
N LYS A 29 -15.51 -16.32 0.68
CA LYS A 29 -16.25 -17.46 0.15
C LYS A 29 -15.43 -18.21 -0.90
N GLU A 30 -14.84 -17.49 -1.84
CA GLU A 30 -14.05 -18.02 -2.94
C GLU A 30 -12.73 -18.61 -2.43
N LEU A 31 -12.05 -17.90 -1.54
CA LEU A 31 -10.79 -18.35 -0.95
C LEU A 31 -10.99 -19.65 -0.15
N THR A 32 -12.09 -19.77 0.58
CA THR A 32 -12.42 -20.96 1.37
C THR A 32 -13.12 -22.07 0.57
N THR A 33 -13.64 -21.80 -0.63
CA THR A 33 -14.30 -22.84 -1.45
C THR A 33 -13.38 -23.38 -2.53
N PHE A 34 -12.66 -22.48 -3.22
CA PHE A 34 -11.89 -22.80 -4.41
C PHE A 34 -10.37 -22.76 -4.18
N CYS A 35 -9.89 -21.90 -3.29
CA CYS A 35 -8.44 -21.63 -3.15
C CYS A 35 -7.81 -22.09 -1.82
N LYS A 36 -8.45 -22.97 -1.05
CA LYS A 36 -7.99 -23.42 0.29
C LYS A 36 -6.54 -23.92 0.34
N GLY A 37 -6.09 -24.61 -0.72
CA GLY A 37 -4.75 -25.21 -0.80
C GLY A 37 -3.69 -24.30 -1.42
N VAL A 38 -4.06 -23.08 -1.80
CA VAL A 38 -3.15 -22.18 -2.52
C VAL A 38 -2.25 -21.48 -1.52
N VAL A 39 -0.94 -21.73 -1.63
CA VAL A 39 0.06 -21.02 -0.82
C VAL A 39 0.12 -19.54 -1.26
N PRO A 40 -0.10 -18.58 -0.35
CA PRO A 40 -0.05 -17.15 -0.66
C PRO A 40 1.31 -16.69 -1.20
N GLY A 41 1.31 -15.53 -1.87
CA GLY A 41 2.49 -14.93 -2.49
C GLY A 41 2.54 -15.17 -4.01
N GLU A 42 3.43 -14.45 -4.69
CA GLU A 42 3.72 -14.60 -6.13
C GLU A 42 2.49 -14.62 -7.05
N GLY A 43 1.41 -13.94 -6.65
CA GLY A 43 0.16 -13.92 -7.41
C GLY A 43 -0.61 -15.25 -7.42
N ARG A 44 -0.21 -16.30 -6.70
CA ARG A 44 -0.86 -17.63 -6.78
C ARG A 44 -2.35 -17.60 -6.41
N VAL A 45 -2.71 -16.82 -5.40
CA VAL A 45 -4.12 -16.65 -4.99
C VAL A 45 -4.92 -15.92 -6.06
N LEU A 46 -4.34 -14.90 -6.69
CA LEU A 46 -4.97 -14.19 -7.79
C LEU A 46 -5.15 -15.10 -9.01
N ALA A 47 -4.16 -15.93 -9.33
CA ALA A 47 -4.24 -16.94 -10.38
C ALA A 47 -5.35 -17.97 -10.10
N CYS A 48 -5.53 -18.38 -8.84
CA CYS A 48 -6.65 -19.25 -8.45
C CYS A 48 -8.00 -18.56 -8.67
N LEU A 49 -8.17 -17.32 -8.22
CA LEU A 49 -9.41 -16.57 -8.44
C LEU A 49 -9.71 -16.42 -9.94
N TYR A 50 -8.67 -16.18 -10.76
CA TYR A 50 -8.79 -16.12 -12.21
C TYR A 50 -9.22 -17.45 -12.83
N ALA A 51 -8.65 -18.58 -12.37
CA ALA A 51 -9.05 -19.91 -12.85
C ALA A 51 -10.52 -20.28 -12.55
N PHE A 52 -11.13 -19.61 -11.56
CA PHE A 52 -12.53 -19.78 -11.18
C PHE A 52 -13.36 -18.51 -11.45
N GLU A 53 -12.95 -17.64 -12.38
CA GLU A 53 -13.55 -16.30 -12.58
C GLU A 53 -15.08 -16.33 -12.74
N ASN A 54 -15.63 -17.36 -13.40
CA ASN A 54 -17.06 -17.55 -13.59
C ASN A 54 -17.83 -17.99 -12.32
N LYS A 55 -17.12 -18.25 -11.22
CA LYS A 55 -17.65 -18.65 -9.91
C LYS A 55 -17.29 -17.64 -8.80
N VAL A 56 -16.57 -16.57 -9.14
CA VAL A 56 -16.23 -15.49 -8.21
C VAL A 56 -17.42 -14.55 -8.07
N SER A 57 -17.76 -14.17 -6.83
CA SER A 57 -18.82 -13.18 -6.59
C SER A 57 -18.43 -11.78 -7.05
N ASP A 58 -19.42 -10.98 -7.45
CA ASP A 58 -19.23 -9.57 -7.83
C ASP A 58 -18.49 -8.79 -6.75
N GLN A 59 -18.78 -9.05 -5.47
CA GLN A 59 -18.08 -8.40 -4.35
C GLN A 59 -16.58 -8.70 -4.36
N CYS A 60 -16.19 -9.95 -4.62
CA CYS A 60 -14.78 -10.30 -4.72
C CYS A 60 -14.12 -9.69 -5.97
N VAL A 61 -14.80 -9.72 -7.13
CA VAL A 61 -14.32 -9.07 -8.36
C VAL A 61 -14.05 -7.58 -8.13
N GLN A 62 -15.00 -6.86 -7.52
CA GLN A 62 -14.85 -5.44 -7.22
C GLN A 62 -13.68 -5.19 -6.24
N ALA A 63 -13.51 -6.04 -5.22
CA ALA A 63 -12.39 -5.90 -4.30
C ALA A 63 -11.02 -6.10 -4.98
N VAL A 64 -10.92 -7.03 -5.92
CA VAL A 64 -9.69 -7.25 -6.71
C VAL A 64 -9.44 -6.07 -7.66
N TYR A 65 -10.47 -5.55 -8.30
CA TYR A 65 -10.35 -4.37 -9.18
C TYR A 65 -9.92 -3.11 -8.39
N ASP A 66 -10.56 -2.83 -7.26
CA ASP A 66 -10.17 -1.74 -6.36
C ASP A 66 -8.71 -1.85 -5.92
N ALA A 67 -8.27 -3.07 -5.61
CA ALA A 67 -6.88 -3.34 -5.24
C ALA A 67 -5.90 -3.06 -6.38
N ALA A 68 -6.27 -3.40 -7.62
CA ALA A 68 -5.44 -3.10 -8.80
C ALA A 68 -5.28 -1.59 -8.99
N VAL A 69 -6.36 -0.82 -8.91
CA VAL A 69 -6.32 0.64 -9.02
C VAL A 69 -5.47 1.26 -7.90
N GLN A 70 -5.59 0.76 -6.67
CA GLN A 70 -4.77 1.24 -5.55
C GLN A 70 -3.29 0.90 -5.73
N LEU A 71 -2.98 -0.28 -6.27
CA LEU A 71 -1.62 -0.67 -6.58
C LEU A 71 -1.00 0.23 -7.66
N GLU A 72 -1.74 0.55 -8.71
CA GLU A 72 -1.28 1.47 -9.76
C GLU A 72 -0.95 2.85 -9.21
N ALA A 73 -1.83 3.41 -8.37
CA ALA A 73 -1.59 4.69 -7.70
C ALA A 73 -0.35 4.64 -6.79
N ALA A 74 -0.17 3.55 -6.03
CA ALA A 74 1.01 3.36 -5.19
C ALA A 74 2.31 3.26 -6.01
N VAL A 75 2.28 2.54 -7.14
CA VAL A 75 3.42 2.45 -8.06
C VAL A 75 3.76 3.81 -8.67
N ALA A 76 2.75 4.60 -9.06
CA ALA A 76 2.98 5.95 -9.57
C ALA A 76 3.62 6.86 -8.50
N ALA A 77 3.13 6.81 -7.27
CA ALA A 77 3.69 7.53 -6.14
C ALA A 77 5.15 7.12 -5.85
N LEU A 78 5.44 5.81 -5.83
CA LEU A 78 6.79 5.29 -5.66
C LEU A 78 7.74 5.76 -6.78
N LYS A 79 7.30 5.75 -8.04
CA LYS A 79 8.10 6.22 -9.18
C LYS A 79 8.42 7.70 -9.05
N PHE A 80 7.43 8.52 -8.69
CA PHE A 80 7.63 9.95 -8.46
C PHE A 80 8.66 10.19 -7.36
N ALA A 81 8.48 9.59 -6.18
CA ALA A 81 9.44 9.73 -5.08
C ALA A 81 10.85 9.22 -5.45
N ALA A 82 10.95 8.09 -6.16
CA ALA A 82 12.23 7.55 -6.59
C ALA A 82 12.97 8.49 -7.56
N ASN A 83 12.25 9.20 -8.43
CA ASN A 83 12.83 10.20 -9.33
C ASN A 83 13.34 11.42 -8.57
N GLU A 84 12.53 11.98 -7.68
CA GLU A 84 12.90 13.15 -6.87
C GLU A 84 14.05 12.85 -5.89
N CYS A 85 14.11 11.63 -5.36
CA CYS A 85 15.15 11.18 -4.45
C CYS A 85 16.35 10.53 -5.14
N LYS A 86 16.42 10.49 -6.48
CA LYS A 86 17.44 9.73 -7.21
C LYS A 86 18.87 10.14 -6.83
N ALA A 87 19.14 11.45 -6.82
CA ALA A 87 20.46 11.97 -6.47
C ALA A 87 20.83 11.68 -5.01
N ASP A 88 19.87 11.80 -4.10
CA ASP A 88 20.06 11.50 -2.68
C ASP A 88 20.33 10.01 -2.44
N LEU A 89 19.59 9.13 -3.12
CA LEU A 89 19.82 7.68 -3.08
C LEU A 89 21.21 7.32 -3.58
N GLN A 90 21.67 7.94 -4.67
CA GLN A 90 23.02 7.71 -5.20
C GLN A 90 24.11 8.24 -4.26
N LYS A 91 23.89 9.38 -3.62
CA LYS A 91 24.88 10.02 -2.75
C LYS A 91 25.00 9.34 -1.38
N PHE A 92 23.88 8.96 -0.77
CA PHE A 92 23.83 8.49 0.61
C PHE A 92 23.55 6.99 0.74
N CYS A 93 22.98 6.36 -0.28
CA CYS A 93 22.44 5.00 -0.20
C CYS A 93 22.95 4.08 -1.31
N ALA A 94 24.10 4.38 -1.93
CA ALA A 94 24.65 3.60 -3.06
C ALA A 94 24.87 2.11 -2.73
N ASP A 95 25.31 1.82 -1.50
CA ASP A 95 25.60 0.46 -1.04
C ASP A 95 24.35 -0.27 -0.51
N VAL A 96 23.18 0.38 -0.53
CA VAL A 96 21.94 -0.21 -0.03
C VAL A 96 21.31 -1.07 -1.13
N LYS A 97 21.25 -2.38 -0.88
CA LYS A 97 20.42 -3.28 -1.70
C LYS A 97 18.96 -2.84 -1.62
N LEU A 98 18.41 -2.40 -2.76
CA LEU A 98 17.03 -1.93 -2.86
C LEU A 98 16.01 -3.06 -2.60
N GLY A 99 14.74 -2.67 -2.41
CA GLY A 99 13.64 -3.55 -2.02
C GLY A 99 13.33 -3.52 -0.52
N GLU A 100 12.16 -4.04 -0.16
CA GLU A 100 11.72 -4.22 1.24
C GLU A 100 11.80 -2.93 2.10
N GLY A 101 11.67 -1.77 1.47
CA GLY A 101 11.75 -0.47 2.15
C GLY A 101 13.15 -0.02 2.57
N ARG A 102 14.22 -0.78 2.28
CA ARG A 102 15.59 -0.45 2.71
C ARG A 102 16.09 0.90 2.19
N GLY A 103 15.79 1.24 0.94
CA GLY A 103 16.16 2.54 0.36
C GLY A 103 15.51 3.71 1.09
N LEU A 104 14.21 3.60 1.38
CA LEU A 104 13.49 4.59 2.17
C LEU A 104 14.04 4.72 3.60
N ALA A 105 14.36 3.58 4.24
CA ALA A 105 14.96 3.58 5.57
C ALA A 105 16.33 4.29 5.59
N CYS A 106 17.14 4.12 4.53
CA CYS A 106 18.40 4.84 4.37
C CYS A 106 18.16 6.35 4.20
N LEU A 107 17.25 6.76 3.31
CA LEU A 107 16.87 8.17 3.15
C LEU A 107 16.36 8.79 4.46
N ASN A 108 15.68 8.01 5.32
CA ASN A 108 15.21 8.49 6.62
C ASN A 108 16.37 8.71 7.61
N LYS A 109 17.42 7.87 7.57
CA LYS A 109 18.62 8.07 8.39
C LYS A 109 19.40 9.33 7.99
N HIS A 110 19.33 9.70 6.71
CA HIS A 110 19.93 10.92 6.16
C HIS A 110 18.93 12.07 6.03
N ASP A 111 17.83 12.08 6.81
CA ASP A 111 16.78 13.10 6.67
C ASP A 111 17.31 14.54 6.72
N LYS A 112 18.37 14.82 7.48
CA LYS A 112 18.97 16.17 7.51
C LYS A 112 19.75 16.54 6.24
N ASP A 113 20.27 15.55 5.52
CA ASP A 113 21.21 15.73 4.42
C ASP A 113 20.54 15.60 3.04
N VAL A 114 19.40 14.91 2.95
CA VAL A 114 18.66 14.75 1.70
C VAL A 114 18.04 16.07 1.23
N SER A 115 17.91 16.21 -0.09
CA SER A 115 17.33 17.39 -0.74
C SER A 115 15.90 17.69 -0.27
N GLN A 116 15.51 18.96 -0.36
CA GLN A 116 14.14 19.37 -0.03
C GLN A 116 13.11 18.75 -0.97
N SER A 117 13.41 18.64 -2.27
CA SER A 117 12.55 17.98 -3.26
C SER A 117 12.28 16.52 -2.90
N CYS A 118 13.29 15.78 -2.46
CA CYS A 118 13.10 14.41 -1.98
C CYS A 118 12.21 14.36 -0.72
N LYS A 119 12.41 15.25 0.25
CA LYS A 119 11.56 15.31 1.46
C LYS A 119 10.10 15.57 1.11
N ASP A 120 9.86 16.54 0.24
CA ASP A 120 8.52 16.93 -0.17
C ASP A 120 7.85 15.80 -0.95
N ALA A 121 8.58 15.15 -1.86
CA ALA A 121 8.07 14.01 -2.59
C ALA A 121 7.71 12.83 -1.67
N LEU A 122 8.55 12.52 -0.67
CA LEU A 122 8.27 11.45 0.29
C LEU A 122 7.03 11.76 1.16
N LYS A 123 6.81 13.02 1.53
CA LYS A 123 5.61 13.44 2.25
C LYS A 123 4.36 13.41 1.37
N GLN A 124 4.47 13.96 0.16
CA GLN A 124 3.36 14.02 -0.81
C GLN A 124 2.86 12.62 -1.18
N THR A 125 3.76 11.64 -1.23
CA THR A 125 3.44 10.25 -1.58
C THR A 125 3.06 9.39 -0.37
N GLY A 126 3.10 9.94 0.85
CA GLY A 126 2.80 9.21 2.08
C GLY A 126 3.87 8.18 2.48
N LEU A 127 5.04 8.19 1.84
CA LEU A 127 6.18 7.32 2.17
C LEU A 127 6.93 7.79 3.43
N ARG A 128 6.79 9.07 3.79
CA ARG A 128 7.31 9.64 5.04
C ARG A 128 6.20 10.46 5.70
N LYS A 129 5.95 10.19 6.99
CA LYS A 129 4.99 10.93 7.82
C LYS A 129 5.61 12.23 8.33
#